data_AF-A0A5C6TE13-F1
#
_entry.id   AF-A0A5C6TE13-F1
#
_cell.length_a   1.000
_cell.length_b   1.000
_cell.length_c   1.000
_cell.angle_alpha   90.00
_cell.angle_beta   90.00
_cell.angle_gamma   90.00
#
_symmetry.space_group_name_H-M   'P 1'
#
loop_
_entity.id
_entity.type
_entity.pdbx_description
1 polymer ?
#
loop_
_entity_poly.entity_id
_entity_poly.type
_entity_poly.pdbx_seq_one_letter_code
_entity_poly.pdbx_strand_id
1 'polypeptide(L)'
;MAGFSQGHQRTLLPATELPPAPKPRVVLPHYPRVGVTIACETCRKRKIRVSLSNAPQTDHELRQRYEHLQIEKTDYQKLIYLLRSRDHKEAHVILDMLRQNTSVHEVLSQVEHGDMLCELSLVSEERSSNIVTTNFTSPISFGSPILSGTGS
;
A
#
# COMPACT_ATOMS: atom_id res chain seq x y z
N MET A 1 63.60 89.13 -15.97
CA MET A 1 63.64 87.84 -15.27
C MET A 1 63.00 86.79 -16.18
N ALA A 2 63.78 86.20 -17.09
CA ALA A 2 63.28 85.22 -18.08
C ALA A 2 63.84 83.83 -17.71
N GLY A 3 62.96 82.96 -17.20
CA GLY A 3 63.30 81.57 -16.86
C GLY A 3 63.01 80.66 -18.05
N PHE A 4 64.05 80.18 -18.72
CA PHE A 4 63.95 79.16 -19.77
C PHE A 4 63.93 77.78 -19.11
N SER A 5 62.83 77.04 -19.31
CA SER A 5 62.68 75.66 -18.85
C SER A 5 63.54 74.71 -19.69
N GLN A 6 64.61 74.18 -19.09
CA GLN A 6 65.46 73.14 -19.67
C GLN A 6 64.69 71.83 -19.84
N GLY A 7 64.24 71.57 -21.07
CA GLY A 7 63.76 70.26 -21.49
C GLY A 7 64.90 69.24 -21.41
N HIS A 8 64.88 68.41 -20.38
CA HIS A 8 65.82 67.30 -20.24
C HIS A 8 65.51 66.24 -21.31
N GLN A 9 66.36 66.14 -22.33
CA GLN A 9 66.32 65.06 -23.29
C GLN A 9 66.69 63.75 -22.58
N ARG A 10 65.74 62.83 -22.45
CA ARG A 10 66.01 61.47 -21.98
C ARG A 10 66.49 60.62 -23.16
N THR A 11 67.69 60.07 -23.01
CA THR A 11 68.30 59.06 -23.89
C THR A 11 67.43 57.81 -23.94
N LEU A 12 66.96 57.40 -25.13
CA LEU A 12 66.25 56.13 -25.32
C LEU A 12 67.27 54.98 -25.30
N LEU A 13 67.10 54.05 -24.35
CA LEU A 13 67.85 52.79 -24.32
C LEU A 13 67.39 51.86 -25.47
N PRO A 14 68.26 50.97 -25.97
CA PRO A 14 67.87 49.96 -26.96
C PRO A 14 66.75 49.07 -26.39
N ALA A 15 65.77 48.70 -27.21
CA ALA A 15 64.68 47.83 -26.79
C ALA A 15 65.23 46.45 -26.38
N THR A 16 65.28 46.20 -25.08
CA THR A 16 65.41 44.83 -24.55
C THR A 16 64.11 44.11 -24.89
N GLU A 17 64.21 43.10 -25.74
CA GLU A 17 63.14 42.16 -26.09
C GLU A 17 62.31 41.78 -24.85
N LEU A 18 61.04 42.18 -24.84
CA LEU A 18 60.08 41.77 -23.82
C LEU A 18 59.85 40.25 -23.94
N PRO A 19 59.86 39.48 -22.83
CA PRO A 19 59.43 38.09 -22.89
C PRO A 19 57.98 38.02 -23.41
N PRO A 20 57.63 36.99 -24.22
CA PRO A 20 56.32 36.90 -24.83
C PRO A 20 55.24 36.89 -23.74
N ALA A 21 54.20 37.69 -23.97
CA ALA A 21 53.10 37.87 -23.04
C ALA A 21 52.58 36.54 -22.48
N PRO A 22 52.25 36.44 -21.18
CA PRO A 22 51.67 35.23 -20.63
C PRO A 22 50.36 34.95 -21.36
N LYS A 23 50.26 33.76 -21.95
CA LYS A 23 49.06 33.27 -22.64
C LYS A 23 47.85 33.48 -21.72
N PRO A 24 46.73 34.06 -22.21
CA PRO A 24 45.53 34.22 -21.39
C PRO A 24 45.12 32.84 -20.89
N ARG A 25 45.16 32.66 -19.56
CA ARG A 25 44.64 31.45 -18.94
C ARG A 25 43.16 31.39 -19.30
N VAL A 26 42.75 30.33 -19.99
CA VAL A 26 41.35 30.03 -20.23
C VAL A 26 40.67 29.99 -18.85
N VAL A 27 39.87 31.00 -18.55
CA VAL A 27 39.02 31.01 -17.37
C VAL A 27 37.95 29.97 -17.65
N LEU A 28 38.17 28.74 -17.17
CA LEU A 28 37.12 27.72 -17.16
C LEU A 28 35.92 28.31 -16.42
N PRO A 29 34.69 28.19 -16.96
CA PRO A 29 33.50 28.65 -16.26
C PRO A 29 33.47 28.05 -14.86
N HIS A 30 33.49 28.90 -13.83
CA HIS A 30 33.22 28.47 -12.47
C HIS A 30 31.73 28.13 -12.40
N TYR A 31 31.40 26.89 -12.75
CA TYR A 31 30.09 26.35 -12.45
C TYR A 31 29.94 26.34 -10.93
N PRO A 32 28.95 27.04 -10.36
CA PRO A 32 28.68 26.94 -8.94
C PRO A 32 28.48 25.45 -8.63
N ARG A 33 29.26 24.92 -7.69
CA ARG A 33 29.06 23.57 -7.18
C ARG A 33 27.63 23.55 -6.65
N VAL A 34 26.72 22.85 -7.35
CA VAL A 34 25.41 22.51 -6.82
C VAL A 34 25.70 21.73 -5.54
N GLY A 35 25.60 22.41 -4.41
CA GLY A 35 25.76 21.78 -3.12
C GLY A 35 24.73 20.68 -3.07
N VAL A 36 25.16 19.45 -2.78
CA VAL A 36 24.24 18.37 -2.44
C VAL A 36 23.52 18.83 -1.17
N THR A 37 22.34 19.42 -1.32
CA THR A 37 21.55 20.00 -0.22
C THR A 37 21.02 18.92 0.72
N ILE A 38 21.06 17.66 0.28
CA ILE A 38 20.50 16.50 0.96
C ILE A 38 21.58 15.43 1.13
N ALA A 39 22.52 15.67 2.04
CA ALA A 39 23.50 14.68 2.46
C ALA A 39 23.77 14.85 3.96
N CYS A 40 23.84 13.75 4.70
CA CYS A 40 24.27 13.82 6.11
C CYS A 40 25.72 14.31 6.21
N GLU A 41 26.09 14.86 7.37
CA GLU A 41 27.40 15.47 7.62
C GLU A 41 28.57 14.50 7.32
N THR A 42 28.35 13.20 7.55
CA THR A 42 29.31 12.13 7.26
C THR A 42 29.53 11.95 5.75
N CYS A 43 28.46 11.95 4.95
CA CYS A 43 28.54 11.86 3.49
C CYS A 43 29.18 13.12 2.89
N ARG A 44 28.90 14.28 3.48
CA ARG A 44 29.49 15.56 3.09
C ARG A 44 31.01 15.57 3.30
N LYS A 45 31.49 15.10 4.46
CA LYS A 45 32.93 14.96 4.75
C LYS A 45 33.64 13.97 3.84
N ARG A 46 32.97 12.87 3.46
CA ARG A 46 33.54 11.80 2.64
C ARG A 46 33.39 12.01 1.13
N LYS A 47 32.74 13.10 0.68
CA LYS A 47 32.45 13.41 -0.74
C LYS A 47 31.77 12.24 -1.49
N ILE A 48 30.95 11.47 -0.79
CA ILE A 48 30.23 10.32 -1.37
C ILE A 48 28.95 10.83 -2.03
N ARG A 49 28.64 10.36 -3.23
CA ARG A 49 27.36 10.63 -3.89
C ARG A 49 26.26 9.89 -3.13
N VAL A 50 25.32 10.64 -2.54
CA VAL A 50 24.14 10.05 -1.91
C VAL A 50 23.18 9.59 -3.00
N SER A 51 22.92 8.29 -3.09
CA SER A 51 21.83 7.76 -3.88
C SER A 51 20.51 8.10 -3.18
N LEU A 52 19.67 8.91 -3.82
CA LEU A 52 18.31 9.26 -3.34
C LEU A 52 17.34 8.05 -3.28
N SER A 53 17.83 6.82 -3.41
CA SER A 53 17.01 5.62 -3.25
C SER A 53 16.38 5.51 -1.86
N ASN A 54 16.95 6.22 -0.88
CA ASN A 54 16.46 6.32 0.49
C ASN A 54 16.21 7.80 0.84
N ALA A 55 15.45 8.52 0.00
CA ALA A 55 14.90 9.81 0.42
C ALA A 55 14.22 9.64 1.79
N PRO A 56 14.33 10.62 2.71
CA PRO A 56 13.61 10.53 3.98
C PRO A 56 12.12 10.46 3.64
N GLN A 57 11.53 9.28 3.79
CA GLN A 57 10.08 9.15 3.69
C GLN A 57 9.47 10.13 4.67
N THR A 58 8.45 10.85 4.21
CA THR A 58 7.74 11.76 5.10
C THR A 58 7.16 10.94 6.27
N ASP A 59 7.14 11.50 7.47
CA ASP A 59 6.58 10.82 8.66
C ASP A 59 5.14 10.32 8.39
N HIS A 60 4.38 11.08 7.60
CA HIS A 60 3.07 10.71 7.10
C HIS A 60 3.09 9.46 6.21
N GLU A 61 4.01 9.37 5.25
CA GLU A 61 4.12 8.21 4.35
C GLU A 61 4.55 6.94 5.12
N LEU A 62 5.43 7.09 6.12
CA LEU A 62 5.81 5.99 7.01
C LEU A 62 4.62 5.50 7.83
N ARG A 63 3.82 6.41 8.39
CA ARG A 63 2.59 6.07 9.13
C ARG A 63 1.59 5.35 8.24
N GLN A 64 1.35 5.84 7.03
CA GLN A 64 0.44 5.19 6.09
C GLN A 64 0.89 3.77 5.74
N ARG A 65 2.18 3.57 5.46
CA ARG A 65 2.72 2.23 5.18
C ARG A 65 2.63 1.32 6.41
N TYR A 66 2.89 1.86 7.60
CA TYR A 66 2.75 1.12 8.84
C TYR A 66 1.31 0.67 9.06
N GLU A 67 0.33 1.56 8.90
CA GLU A 67 -1.10 1.22 9.01
C GLU A 67 -1.50 0.15 8.00
N HIS A 68 -1.10 0.31 6.74
CA HIS A 68 -1.34 -0.69 5.70
C HIS A 68 -0.74 -2.07 6.07
N LEU A 69 0.52 -2.10 6.52
CA LEU A 69 1.18 -3.34 6.95
C LEU A 69 0.53 -3.95 8.19
N GLN A 70 -0.03 -3.14 9.09
CA GLN A 70 -0.78 -3.66 10.23
C GLN A 70 -2.08 -4.33 9.78
N ILE A 71 -2.80 -3.73 8.82
CA ILE A 71 -4.01 -4.35 8.24
C ILE A 71 -3.64 -5.67 7.59
N GLU A 72 -2.62 -5.69 6.73
CA GLU A 72 -2.19 -6.90 6.03
C GLU A 72 -1.79 -8.02 7.02
N LYS A 73 -1.05 -7.66 8.07
CA LYS A 73 -0.71 -8.58 9.16
C LYS A 73 -1.97 -9.15 9.83
N THR A 74 -2.96 -8.32 10.14
CA THR A 74 -4.20 -8.81 10.77
C THR A 74 -4.96 -9.76 9.86
N ASP A 75 -4.95 -9.53 8.56
CA ASP A 75 -5.61 -10.40 7.59
C ASP A 75 -4.93 -11.76 7.49
N TYR A 76 -3.58 -11.81 7.40
CA TYR A 76 -2.87 -13.09 7.44
C TYR A 76 -3.07 -13.82 8.77
N GLN A 77 -3.15 -13.10 9.90
CA GLN A 77 -3.44 -13.71 11.20
C GLN A 77 -4.83 -14.36 11.21
N LYS A 78 -5.86 -13.68 10.70
CA LYS A 78 -7.21 -14.24 10.55
C LYS A 78 -7.21 -15.46 9.62
N LEU A 79 -6.48 -15.41 8.51
CA LEU A 79 -6.35 -16.54 7.58
C LEU A 79 -5.74 -17.77 8.29
N ILE A 80 -4.67 -17.58 9.04
CA ILE A 80 -4.04 -18.67 9.80
C ILE A 80 -5.01 -19.25 10.82
N TYR A 81 -5.79 -18.40 11.48
CA TYR A 81 -6.82 -18.84 12.41
C TYR A 81 -7.88 -19.70 11.71
N LEU A 82 -8.44 -19.23 10.58
CA LEU A 82 -9.42 -19.97 9.79
C LEU A 82 -8.91 -21.33 9.33
N LEU A 83 -7.67 -21.39 8.83
CA LEU A 83 -7.05 -22.63 8.39
C LEU A 83 -6.82 -23.63 9.54
N ARG A 84 -6.74 -23.15 10.79
CA ARG A 84 -6.57 -24.00 11.98
C ARG A 84 -7.88 -24.42 12.63
N SER A 85 -8.91 -23.58 12.56
CA SER A 85 -10.20 -23.85 13.21
C SER A 85 -11.15 -24.65 12.34
N ARG A 86 -10.98 -24.64 11.01
CA ARG A 86 -11.86 -25.31 10.05
C ARG A 86 -11.45 -26.74 9.73
N ASP A 87 -12.38 -27.46 9.13
CA ASP A 87 -12.17 -28.80 8.61
C ASP A 87 -11.16 -28.82 7.46
N HIS A 88 -10.41 -29.92 7.34
CA HIS A 88 -9.40 -30.09 6.29
C HIS A 88 -9.94 -29.91 4.87
N LYS A 89 -11.20 -30.28 4.62
CA LYS A 89 -11.83 -30.10 3.30
C LYS A 89 -12.00 -28.63 2.95
N GLU A 90 -12.46 -27.82 3.91
CA GLU A 90 -12.64 -26.38 3.70
C GLU A 90 -11.30 -25.65 3.60
N ALA A 91 -10.33 -26.03 4.45
CA ALA A 91 -8.98 -25.50 4.38
C ALA A 91 -8.34 -25.75 3.01
N HIS A 92 -8.58 -26.92 2.41
CA HIS A 92 -8.11 -27.22 1.04
C HIS A 92 -8.73 -26.28 -0.01
N VAL A 93 -10.04 -26.01 0.07
CA VAL A 93 -10.71 -25.09 -0.85
C VAL A 93 -10.16 -23.66 -0.70
N ILE A 94 -9.95 -23.20 0.53
CA ILE A 94 -9.35 -21.90 0.83
C ILE A 94 -7.94 -21.80 0.21
N LEU A 95 -7.13 -22.85 0.35
CA LEU A 95 -5.79 -22.89 -0.24
C LEU A 95 -5.82 -22.95 -1.77
N ASP A 96 -6.77 -23.66 -2.38
CA ASP A 96 -6.93 -23.70 -3.83
C ASP A 96 -7.42 -22.37 -4.39
N MET A 97 -8.21 -21.61 -3.63
CA MET A 97 -8.60 -20.25 -3.96
C MET A 97 -7.37 -19.32 -3.96
N LEU A 98 -6.53 -19.38 -2.92
CA LEU A 98 -5.27 -18.63 -2.88
C LEU A 98 -4.31 -19.00 -4.03
N ARG A 99 -4.28 -20.27 -4.46
CA ARG A 99 -3.51 -20.71 -5.63
C ARG A 99 -4.01 -20.12 -6.95
N GLN A 100 -5.29 -19.77 -7.02
CA GLN A 100 -5.91 -19.10 -8.18
C GLN A 100 -5.68 -17.58 -8.18
N ASN A 101 -4.78 -17.08 -7.30
CA ASN A 101 -4.38 -15.68 -7.21
C ASN A 101 -5.50 -14.75 -6.71
N THR A 102 -6.46 -15.27 -5.92
CA THR A 102 -7.38 -14.43 -5.14
C THR A 102 -6.64 -13.80 -3.96
N SER A 103 -6.95 -12.54 -3.65
CA SER A 103 -6.34 -11.87 -2.51
C SER A 103 -6.81 -12.48 -1.19
N VAL A 104 -5.95 -12.45 -0.16
CA VAL A 104 -6.31 -12.94 1.18
C VAL A 104 -7.55 -12.24 1.72
N HIS A 105 -7.67 -10.94 1.51
CA HIS A 105 -8.83 -10.17 1.95
C HIS A 105 -10.14 -10.66 1.28
N GLU A 106 -10.13 -10.93 -0.03
CA GLU A 106 -11.30 -11.48 -0.73
C GLU A 106 -11.68 -12.87 -0.21
N VAL A 107 -10.68 -13.72 0.02
CA VAL A 107 -10.89 -15.04 0.63
C VAL A 107 -11.55 -14.92 1.99
N LEU A 108 -11.06 -14.02 2.86
CA LEU A 108 -11.64 -13.80 4.19
C LEU A 108 -13.10 -13.32 4.09
N SER A 109 -13.38 -12.34 3.22
CA SER A 109 -14.72 -11.79 3.05
C SER A 109 -15.70 -12.83 2.49
N GLN A 110 -15.27 -13.64 1.51
CA GLN A 110 -16.12 -14.69 0.95
C GLN A 110 -16.46 -15.77 1.99
N VAL A 111 -15.48 -16.13 2.82
CA VAL A 111 -15.67 -17.09 3.91
C VAL A 111 -16.65 -16.53 4.95
N GLU A 112 -16.48 -15.27 5.36
CA GLU A 112 -17.39 -14.58 6.29
C GLU A 112 -18.82 -14.49 5.74
N HIS A 113 -18.99 -14.13 4.47
CA HIS A 113 -20.29 -14.12 3.83
C HIS A 113 -20.92 -15.52 3.77
N GLY A 114 -20.12 -16.55 3.49
CA GLY A 114 -20.57 -17.94 3.51
C GLY A 114 -21.06 -18.37 4.89
N ASP A 115 -20.33 -18.00 5.94
CA ASP A 115 -20.69 -18.33 7.32
C ASP A 115 -22.01 -17.69 7.72
N MET A 116 -22.20 -16.41 7.39
CA MET A 116 -23.48 -15.74 7.63
C MET A 116 -24.65 -16.45 6.92
N LEU A 117 -24.45 -16.91 5.67
CA LEU A 117 -25.49 -17.63 4.94
C LEU A 117 -25.82 -18.98 5.58
N CYS A 118 -24.81 -19.70 6.07
CA CYS A 118 -25.01 -20.95 6.81
C CYS A 118 -25.77 -20.73 8.12
N GLU A 119 -25.42 -19.70 8.90
CA GLU A 119 -26.12 -19.33 10.13
C GLU A 119 -27.60 -19.01 9.88
N LEU A 120 -27.90 -18.24 8.83
CA LEU A 120 -29.28 -17.90 8.46
C LEU A 120 -30.10 -19.12 8.01
N SER A 121 -29.46 -20.10 7.35
CA SER A 121 -30.12 -21.33 6.90
C SER A 121 -30.61 -22.17 8.08
N LEU A 122 -29.79 -22.31 9.12
CA LEU A 122 -30.13 -23.10 10.32
C LEU A 122 -31.36 -22.54 11.06
N VAL A 123 -31.45 -21.21 11.14
CA VAL A 123 -32.60 -20.52 11.76
C VAL A 123 -33.90 -20.75 10.97
N SER A 124 -33.79 -20.84 9.64
CA SER A 124 -34.94 -21.11 8.77
C SER A 124 -35.48 -22.53 8.97
N GLU A 125 -34.59 -23.53 9.03
CA GLU A 125 -34.98 -24.93 9.20
C GLU A 125 -35.59 -25.22 10.59
N GLU A 126 -35.07 -24.60 11.65
CA GLU A 126 -35.63 -24.76 13.00
C GLU A 126 -37.07 -24.21 13.08
N ARG A 127 -37.38 -23.14 12.35
CA ARG A 127 -38.72 -22.56 12.28
C ARG A 127 -39.69 -23.40 11.43
N SER A 128 -39.20 -24.02 10.36
CA SER A 128 -39.98 -24.95 9.53
C SER A 128 -40.29 -26.27 10.24
N SER A 129 -39.34 -26.76 11.04
CA SER A 129 -39.50 -27.99 11.85
C SER A 129 -40.58 -27.85 12.92
N ASN A 130 -40.74 -26.66 13.49
CA ASN A 130 -41.72 -26.36 14.53
C ASN A 130 -43.16 -26.19 14.01
N ILE A 131 -43.38 -26.05 12.69
CA ILE A 131 -44.72 -25.90 12.09
C ILE A 131 -45.29 -27.27 11.66
N VAL A 132 -44.44 -28.27 11.38
CA VAL A 132 -44.89 -29.57 10.83
C VAL A 132 -45.34 -30.56 11.92
N THR A 133 -45.00 -30.35 13.20
CA THR A 133 -45.41 -31.26 14.29
C THR A 133 -46.80 -30.98 14.90
N THR A 134 -47.51 -29.93 14.48
CA THR A 134 -48.90 -29.72 14.92
C THR A 134 -49.88 -29.95 13.79
N ASN A 135 -50.42 -31.18 13.78
CA ASN A 135 -51.77 -31.53 13.31
C ASN A 135 -51.94 -31.87 11.82
N PHE A 136 -51.52 -33.08 11.44
CA PHE A 136 -52.22 -33.87 10.43
C PHE A 136 -52.53 -35.27 10.98
N THR A 137 -53.55 -35.33 11.85
CA THR A 137 -54.24 -36.58 12.16
C THR A 137 -55.72 -36.36 11.87
N SER A 138 -56.11 -36.54 10.61
CA SER A 138 -57.51 -36.82 10.30
C SER A 138 -57.79 -38.28 10.59
N PRO A 139 -58.95 -38.60 11.20
CA PRO A 139 -59.71 -39.70 10.66
C PRO A 139 -61.21 -39.38 10.49
N ILE A 140 -61.72 -39.76 9.32
CA ILE A 140 -62.92 -40.57 9.13
C ILE A 140 -64.30 -39.90 9.33
N SER A 141 -64.96 -39.72 8.18
CA SER A 141 -66.35 -40.08 7.85
C SER A 141 -67.46 -39.86 8.90
N PHE A 142 -68.30 -38.85 8.66
CA PHE A 142 -69.70 -38.87 9.09
C PHE A 142 -70.62 -39.04 7.87
N GLY A 143 -70.93 -40.30 7.59
CA GLY A 143 -72.13 -40.66 6.82
C GLY A 143 -73.38 -40.44 7.66
N SER A 144 -74.44 -40.02 6.98
CA SER A 144 -75.73 -39.50 7.42
C SER A 144 -76.39 -40.12 8.67
N PRO A 145 -77.14 -39.32 9.46
CA PRO A 145 -78.02 -39.84 10.49
C PRO A 145 -79.29 -40.46 9.89
N ILE A 146 -79.62 -41.64 10.42
CA ILE A 146 -80.86 -42.40 10.22
C ILE A 146 -82.02 -41.59 10.80
N LEU A 147 -83.07 -41.31 10.00
CA LEU A 147 -84.39 -40.95 10.53
C LEU A 147 -85.42 -42.01 10.14
N SER A 148 -85.92 -42.66 11.18
CA SER A 148 -86.95 -43.68 11.19
C SER A 148 -88.28 -43.15 10.67
N GLY A 149 -88.84 -43.80 9.65
CA GLY A 149 -90.24 -43.69 9.26
C GLY A 149 -90.98 -44.97 9.63
N THR A 150 -91.77 -44.93 10.69
CA THR A 150 -92.74 -45.97 11.05
C THR A 150 -93.97 -45.83 10.17
N GLY A 151 -94.32 -46.88 9.43
CA GLY A 151 -95.60 -46.98 8.73
C GLY A 151 -96.74 -47.39 9.66
N SER A 152 -97.91 -46.79 9.44
CA SER A 152 -99.25 -47.42 9.43
C SER A 152 -100.24 -46.39 8.90
#